data_AF-A0A6P1GPH9-F1
#
_entry.id   AF-A0A6P1GPH9-F1
#
_cell.length_a   1.000
_cell.length_b   1.000
_cell.length_c   1.000
_cell.angle_alpha   90.00
_cell.angle_beta   90.00
_cell.angle_gamma   90.00
#
_symmetry.space_group_name_H-M   'P 1'
#
loop_
_entity.id
_entity.type
_entity.pdbx_description
1 polymer ?
#
loop_
_entity_poly.entity_id
_entity_poly.type
_entity_poly.pdbx_seq_one_letter_code
_entity_poly.pdbx_strand_id
1 'polypeptide(L)' 'MRKRERDRAERVRSEGSPKPSLKERAVAFARERGVIRTKDLTSIGIPRCYLSPMCDEGLLVRVGYGRYIVASQ' A
#
# COMPACT_ATOMS: atom_id res chain seq x y z
N MET A 1 -6.04 -13.16 -20.05
CA MET A 1 -5.19 -13.44 -18.87
C MET A 1 -3.88 -12.68 -19.00
N ARG A 2 -3.64 -11.63 -18.19
CA ARG A 2 -2.38 -10.87 -18.22
C ARG A 2 -1.52 -11.22 -17.01
N LYS A 3 -0.68 -12.25 -17.21
CA LYS A 3 0.59 -12.46 -16.51
C LYS A 3 1.44 -11.20 -16.63
N ARG A 4 2.05 -10.73 -15.54
CA ARG A 4 3.35 -10.07 -15.52
C ARG A 4 3.70 -9.65 -14.10
N GLU A 5 4.69 -10.34 -13.55
CA GLU A 5 5.64 -9.85 -12.54
C GLU A 5 5.01 -9.39 -11.20
N ARG A 6 5.64 -9.56 -10.06
CA ARG A 6 6.98 -9.06 -9.81
C ARG A 6 7.33 -9.48 -8.37
N ASP A 7 8.21 -10.45 -8.29
CA ASP A 7 9.40 -10.46 -7.44
C ASP A 7 9.26 -9.88 -6.01
N ARG A 8 9.41 -10.77 -5.02
CA ARG A 8 10.38 -10.58 -3.93
C ARG A 8 10.12 -9.45 -2.94
N ALA A 9 8.95 -9.43 -2.33
CA ALA A 9 8.79 -8.77 -1.03
C ALA A 9 8.37 -9.76 0.07
N GLU A 10 8.74 -11.02 -0.13
CA GLU A 10 8.98 -11.98 0.94
C GLU A 10 10.38 -11.73 1.50
N ARG A 11 10.48 -10.87 2.50
CA ARG A 11 11.48 -10.95 3.59
C ARG A 11 11.19 -9.84 4.59
N VAL A 12 10.29 -10.08 5.53
CA VAL A 12 10.59 -9.77 6.93
C VAL A 12 10.00 -10.90 7.76
N ARG A 13 10.83 -11.92 8.00
CA ARG A 13 10.73 -12.71 9.21
C ARG A 13 11.25 -11.85 10.36
N SER A 14 10.48 -11.86 11.44
CA SER A 14 10.91 -11.75 12.84
C SER A 14 11.36 -10.38 13.40
N GLU A 15 11.04 -10.25 14.70
CA GLU A 15 11.61 -9.37 15.73
C GLU A 15 11.07 -7.94 15.87
N GLY A 16 10.06 -7.82 16.72
CA GLY A 16 10.26 -7.14 18.02
C GLY A 16 10.70 -5.68 17.99
N SER A 17 10.02 -4.82 17.22
CA SER A 17 9.83 -3.37 17.43
C SER A 17 9.24 -2.82 16.12
N PRO A 18 8.11 -2.10 16.11
CA PRO A 18 7.39 -1.81 14.87
C PRO A 18 8.15 -0.78 14.03
N LYS A 19 9.08 -1.25 13.20
CA LYS A 19 9.47 -0.52 11.99
C LYS A 19 8.19 -0.44 11.14
N PRO A 20 7.75 0.76 10.74
CA PRO A 20 6.48 0.89 10.04
C PRO A 20 6.54 0.01 8.79
N SER A 21 5.67 -1.01 8.77
CA SER A 21 5.57 -1.93 7.65
C SER A 21 5.30 -1.13 6.37
N LEU A 22 5.60 -1.68 5.19
CA LEU A 22 5.26 -1.02 3.92
C LEU A 22 3.78 -0.59 3.88
N LYS A 23 2.91 -1.38 4.53
CA LYS A 23 1.50 -1.09 4.83
C LYS A 23 1.31 0.19 5.63
N GLU A 24 1.96 0.31 6.77
CA GLU A 24 1.87 1.48 7.64
C GLU A 24 2.43 2.73 6.98
N ARG A 25 3.50 2.63 6.19
CA ARG A 25 4.00 3.76 5.38
C ARG A 25 2.98 4.20 4.35
N ALA A 26 2.27 3.27 3.69
CA ALA A 26 1.18 3.61 2.77
C ALA A 26 0.05 4.34 3.49
N VAL A 27 -0.35 3.83 4.65
CA VAL A 27 -1.46 4.36 5.46
C VAL A 27 -1.11 5.73 6.03
N ALA A 28 0.09 5.92 6.57
CA ALA A 28 0.56 7.21 7.06
C ALA A 28 0.59 8.25 5.93
N PHE A 29 1.10 7.87 4.77
CA PHE A 29 1.13 8.73 3.59
C PHE A 29 -0.29 9.05 3.07
N ALA A 30 -1.20 8.06 3.10
CA ALA A 30 -2.61 8.25 2.75
C ALA A 30 -3.34 9.15 3.76
N ARG A 31 -3.01 9.06 5.05
CA ARG A 31 -3.54 9.94 6.10
C ARG A 31 -3.05 11.38 5.95
N GLU A 32 -1.77 11.57 5.65
CA GLU A 32 -1.19 12.91 5.49
C GLU A 32 -1.73 13.63 4.26
N ARG A 33 -1.90 12.92 3.13
CA ARG A 33 -2.42 13.51 1.88
C ARG A 33 -3.94 13.40 1.71
N GLY A 34 -4.61 12.55 2.47
CA GLY A 34 -6.02 12.18 2.31
C GLY A 34 -6.28 11.28 1.11
N VAL A 35 -6.04 11.80 -0.12
CA VAL A 35 -6.24 11.07 -1.38
C VAL A 35 -4.89 10.85 -2.06
N ILE A 36 -4.50 9.60 -2.19
CA ILE A 36 -3.24 9.19 -2.82
C ILE A 36 -3.48 8.54 -4.18
N ARG A 37 -2.59 8.79 -5.14
CA ARG A 37 -2.60 8.07 -6.41
C ARG A 37 -1.62 6.91 -6.39
N THR A 38 -1.86 5.93 -7.25
CA THR A 38 -0.91 4.81 -7.47
C THR A 38 0.49 5.29 -7.84
N LYS A 39 0.61 6.43 -8.54
CA LYS A 39 1.90 7.05 -8.87
C LYS A 39 2.65 7.53 -7.61
N ASP A 40 1.96 8.18 -6.69
CA ASP A 40 2.56 8.67 -5.45
C ASP A 40 3.03 7.53 -4.57
N LEU A 41 2.22 6.46 -4.46
CA LEU A 41 2.62 5.23 -3.79
C LEU A 41 3.88 4.61 -4.42
N THR A 42 3.94 4.54 -5.75
CA THR A 42 5.12 4.03 -6.44
C THR A 42 6.35 4.91 -6.17
N SER A 43 6.17 6.24 -6.08
CA SER A 43 7.24 7.20 -5.77
C SER A 43 7.81 7.03 -4.36
N ILE A 44 7.00 6.59 -3.38
CA ILE A 44 7.47 6.28 -2.02
C ILE A 44 7.98 4.83 -1.89
N GLY A 45 8.06 4.09 -3.01
CA GLY A 45 8.57 2.72 -3.07
C GLY A 45 7.52 1.64 -2.81
N ILE A 46 6.22 1.96 -2.90
CA ILE A 46 5.13 1.01 -2.72
C ILE A 46 4.64 0.51 -4.08
N PRO A 47 4.85 -0.77 -4.41
CA PRO A 47 4.44 -1.32 -5.70
C PRO A 47 2.91 -1.45 -5.81
N ARG A 48 2.39 -1.38 -7.04
CA ARG A 48 0.97 -1.61 -7.33
C ARG A 48 0.46 -2.97 -6.83
N CYS A 49 1.28 -4.03 -6.84
CA CYS A 49 0.87 -5.34 -6.34
C CYS A 49 0.46 -5.34 -4.87
N TYR A 50 0.96 -4.38 -4.09
CA TYR A 50 0.63 -4.24 -2.67
C TYR A 50 -0.70 -3.52 -2.42
N LEU A 51 -1.28 -2.85 -3.43
CA LEU A 51 -2.56 -2.15 -3.28
C LEU A 51 -3.74 -3.10 -3.11
N SER A 52 -3.75 -4.22 -3.83
CA SER A 52 -4.84 -5.20 -3.74
C SER A 52 -4.96 -5.81 -2.33
N PRO A 53 -3.90 -6.38 -1.72
CA PRO A 53 -3.99 -6.90 -0.37
C PRO A 53 -4.22 -5.80 0.68
N MET A 54 -3.69 -4.58 0.50
CA MET A 54 -4.01 -3.46 1.40
C MET A 54 -5.49 -3.05 1.33
N CYS A 55 -6.13 -3.20 0.17
CA CYS A 55 -7.56 -2.96 0.02
C CYS A 55 -8.39 -4.09 0.63
N ASP A 56 -7.91 -5.33 0.51
CA ASP A 56 -8.54 -6.53 1.09
C ASP A 56 -8.49 -6.52 2.62
N GLU A 57 -7.34 -6.11 3.19
CA GLU A 57 -7.17 -5.90 4.63
C GLU A 57 -7.91 -4.67 5.18
N GLY A 58 -8.56 -3.88 4.31
CA GLY A 58 -9.28 -2.69 4.72
C GLY A 58 -8.37 -1.58 5.23
N LEU A 59 -7.15 -1.45 4.72
CA LEU A 59 -6.22 -0.36 5.03
C LEU A 59 -6.39 0.83 4.07
N LEU A 60 -6.71 0.53 2.82
CA LEU A 60 -6.94 1.51 1.77
C LEU A 60 -8.27 1.25 1.08
N VAL A 61 -9.00 2.32 0.75
CA VAL A 61 -10.23 2.23 -0.03
C VAL A 61 -10.02 2.89 -1.38
N ARG A 62 -10.37 2.18 -2.46
CA ARG A 62 -10.33 2.74 -3.80
C ARG A 62 -11.54 3.64 -4.02
N VAL A 63 -11.33 4.96 -4.00
CA VAL A 63 -12.38 5.97 -4.26
C VAL A 63 -12.58 6.26 -5.75
N GLY A 64 -11.65 5.85 -6.61
CA GLY A 64 -11.75 6.11 -8.04
C GLY A 64 -10.66 5.44 -8.87
N TYR A 65 -10.59 5.79 -10.15
CA TYR A 65 -9.54 5.25 -11.03
C TYR A 65 -8.15 5.74 -10.58
N GLY A 66 -7.35 4.81 -10.06
CA GLY A 66 -5.99 5.11 -9.57
C GLY A 66 -5.95 6.03 -8.34
N ARG A 67 -7.06 6.19 -7.62
CA ARG A 67 -7.17 7.01 -6.41
C ARG A 67 -7.56 6.12 -5.23
N TYR A 68 -6.82 6.27 -4.14
CA TYR A 68 -6.97 5.51 -2.91
C TYR A 68 -7.02 6.49 -1.74
N ILE A 69 -7.79 6.16 -0.71
CA ILE A 69 -7.80 6.87 0.57
C ILE A 69 -7.44 5.89 1.66
N VAL A 70 -7.05 6.38 2.83
CA VAL A 70 -7.02 5.54 4.03
C VAL A 70 -8.44 5.05 4.32
N ALA A 71 -8.57 3.77 4.64
CA ALA A 71 -9.81 3.27 5.20
C ALA A 71 -10.01 3.94 6.56
N SER A 72 -11.03 4.79 6.66
CA SER A 72 -11.39 5.39 7.93
C SER A 72 -12.14 4.32 8.72
N GLN A 73 -11.46 3.64 9.65
CA GLN A 73 -12.12 3.01 10.78
C GLN A 73 -12.42 4.06 11.84
#